data_AF-A0A198AKC4-F1
#
_entry.id   AF-A0A198AKC4-F1
#
_cell.length_a   1.000
_cell.length_b   1.000
_cell.length_c   1.000
_cell.angle_alpha   90.00
_cell.angle_beta   90.00
_cell.angle_gamma   90.00
#
_symmetry.space_group_name_H-M   'P 1'
#
loop_
_entity.id
_entity.type
_entity.pdbx_description
1 polymer ?
#
loop_
_entity_poly.entity_id
_entity_poly.type
_entity_poly.pdbx_seq_one_letter_code
_entity_poly.pdbx_strand_id
1 'polypeptide(L)'
;MIVISKSGVVVQLFPRNRKTKKIKNHIGVYAIVNAVNNKVFIGSGELENRKATQWSLLNAGKHYNKRLQQEWNHFKAENFRFVTLFEAKTNEDLDFLQQCEEYWITYTMATDKKYGYNIYKKSSLSHEFRLKIQPI
;
A
#
# COMPACT_ATOMS: atom_id res chain seq x y z
N MET A 1 -0.32 9.97 -19.19
CA MET A 1 0.54 9.41 -20.26
C MET A 1 1.78 8.83 -19.57
N ILE A 2 1.85 7.51 -19.40
CA ILE A 2 3.12 6.80 -19.25
C ILE A 2 3.02 5.57 -20.15
N VAL A 3 3.89 5.56 -21.16
CA VAL A 3 4.26 4.43 -21.99
C VAL A 3 5.61 3.98 -21.44
N ILE A 4 5.83 2.69 -21.17
CA ILE A 4 7.12 2.05 -21.48
C ILE A 4 6.89 0.63 -22.00
N SER A 5 7.53 0.38 -23.14
CA SER A 5 7.49 -0.82 -23.98
C SER A 5 8.50 -1.93 -23.60
N LYS A 6 8.40 -3.03 -24.37
CA LYS A 6 9.33 -4.13 -24.67
C LYS A 6 9.19 -5.47 -23.94
N SER A 7 8.31 -5.58 -22.96
CA SER A 7 7.84 -6.89 -22.43
C SER A 7 6.32 -7.07 -22.44
N GLY A 8 5.62 -6.26 -23.24
CA GLY A 8 4.31 -6.62 -23.79
C GLY A 8 3.07 -6.34 -22.93
N VAL A 9 3.15 -5.53 -21.88
CA VAL A 9 1.96 -5.16 -21.09
C VAL A 9 1.82 -3.63 -21.01
N VAL A 10 0.76 -3.10 -21.61
CA VAL A 10 0.33 -1.70 -21.45
C VAL A 10 -0.98 -1.71 -20.67
N VAL A 11 -0.99 -1.17 -19.45
CA VAL A 11 -2.21 -0.93 -18.68
C VAL A 11 -2.59 0.54 -18.89
N GLN A 12 -3.69 0.80 -19.61
CA GLN A 12 -4.24 2.13 -19.76
C GLN A 12 -5.51 2.26 -18.92
N LEU A 13 -5.42 3.01 -17.82
CA LEU A 13 -6.58 3.39 -17.01
C LEU A 13 -7.12 4.70 -17.56
N PHE A 14 -8.38 4.72 -17.99
CA PHE A 14 -9.06 5.93 -18.45
C PHE A 14 -9.76 6.60 -17.25
N PRO A 15 -9.33 7.80 -16.81
CA PRO A 15 -10.02 8.51 -15.75
C PRO A 15 -11.42 8.92 -16.20
N ARG A 16 -12.37 8.87 -15.27
CA ARG A 16 -13.75 9.34 -15.47
C ARG A 16 -13.70 10.87 -15.58
N ASN A 17 -14.01 11.41 -16.75
CA ASN A 17 -13.89 12.84 -17.10
C ASN A 17 -14.54 13.75 -16.03
N ARG A 18 -13.75 14.23 -15.06
CA ARG A 18 -14.15 15.13 -13.96
C ARG A 18 -13.10 16.22 -13.82
N LYS A 19 -13.54 17.45 -13.53
CA LYS A 19 -12.62 18.56 -13.26
C LYS A 19 -11.68 18.18 -12.10
N THR A 20 -10.37 18.14 -12.37
CA THR A 20 -9.34 17.83 -11.37
C THR A 20 -9.34 18.89 -10.27
N LYS A 21 -9.48 18.47 -9.02
CA LYS A 21 -9.31 19.33 -7.84
C LYS A 21 -8.09 18.85 -7.06
N LYS A 22 -7.26 19.81 -6.63
CA LYS A 22 -6.13 19.55 -5.74
C LYS A 22 -6.63 19.06 -4.39
N ILE A 23 -6.02 18.01 -3.87
CA ILE A 23 -6.36 17.46 -2.55
C ILE A 23 -5.69 18.32 -1.46
N LYS A 24 -6.41 18.59 -0.37
CA LYS A 24 -5.89 19.35 0.79
C LYS A 24 -5.11 18.48 1.79
N ASN A 25 -5.45 17.19 1.91
CA ASN A 25 -4.83 16.25 2.83
C ASN A 25 -3.84 15.35 2.11
N HIS A 26 -2.73 15.01 2.77
CA HIS A 26 -1.71 14.10 2.21
C HIS A 26 -2.19 12.65 2.30
N ILE A 27 -2.98 12.20 1.30
CA ILE A 27 -3.49 10.83 1.20
C ILE A 27 -2.56 10.01 0.33
N GLY A 28 -2.27 8.77 0.71
CA GLY A 28 -1.32 7.95 -0.01
C GLY A 28 -1.25 6.50 0.43
N VAL A 29 -0.32 5.76 -0.18
CA VAL A 29 0.09 4.41 0.22
C VAL A 29 1.43 4.53 0.92
N TYR A 30 1.59 3.80 2.03
CA TYR A 30 2.80 3.79 2.83
C TYR A 30 3.26 2.37 3.15
N ALA A 31 4.52 2.25 3.54
CA ALA A 31 5.10 1.07 4.15
C ALA A 31 5.62 1.38 5.55
N ILE A 32 5.45 0.43 6.47
CA ILE A 32 6.24 0.31 7.69
C ILE A 32 7.30 -0.75 7.41
N VAL A 33 8.57 -0.35 7.36
CA VAL A 33 9.70 -1.21 7.02
C VAL A 33 10.49 -1.52 8.29
N ASN A 34 10.72 -2.80 8.56
CA ASN A 34 11.70 -3.23 9.56
C ASN A 34 13.10 -3.24 8.92
N ALA A 35 13.97 -2.33 9.33
CA ALA A 35 15.31 -2.16 8.76
C ALA A 35 16.27 -3.32 9.07
N VAL A 36 15.95 -4.18 10.05
CA VAL A 36 16.82 -5.31 10.43
C VAL A 36 16.61 -6.50 9.50
N ASN A 37 15.37 -6.75 9.07
CA ASN A 37 15.03 -7.95 8.27
C ASN A 37 14.29 -7.65 6.97
N ASN A 38 14.12 -6.37 6.62
CA ASN A 38 13.46 -5.86 5.42
C ASN A 38 11.99 -6.27 5.26
N LYS A 39 11.34 -6.78 6.31
CA LYS A 39 9.90 -7.06 6.24
C LYS A 39 9.10 -5.78 6.19
N VAL A 40 7.98 -5.83 5.46
CA VAL A 40 7.12 -4.67 5.27
C VAL A 40 5.67 -4.91 5.68
N PHE A 41 5.04 -3.84 6.19
CA PHE A 41 3.60 -3.71 6.30
C PHE A 41 3.16 -2.59 5.36
N ILE A 42 2.21 -2.86 4.47
CA ILE A 42 1.67 -1.89 3.52
C ILE A 42 0.28 -1.45 3.99
N GLY A 43 0.01 -0.15 3.91
CA GLY A 43 -1.30 0.41 4.17
C GLY A 43 -1.59 1.66 3.35
N SER A 44 -2.85 2.08 3.31
CA SER A 44 -3.26 3.34 2.67
C SER A 44 -4.04 4.27 3.61
N GLY A 45 -4.08 5.56 3.25
CA GLY A 45 -4.87 6.59 3.94
C GLY A 45 -4.13 7.91 4.06
N GLU A 46 -4.61 8.78 4.95
CA GLU A 46 -3.92 10.04 5.24
C GLU A 46 -2.60 9.78 5.97
N LEU A 47 -1.49 10.08 5.31
CA LEU A 47 -0.15 9.61 5.66
C LEU A 47 0.28 10.03 7.06
N GLU A 48 0.10 11.30 7.43
CA GLU A 48 0.49 11.81 8.76
C GLU A 48 -0.34 11.18 9.87
N ASN A 49 -1.66 11.15 9.71
CA ASN A 49 -2.57 10.53 10.68
C ASN A 49 -2.33 9.02 10.80
N ARG A 50 -2.03 8.34 9.68
CA ARG A 50 -1.67 6.93 9.67
C ARG A 50 -0.37 6.70 10.42
N LYS A 51 0.68 7.47 10.14
CA LYS A 51 1.97 7.37 10.84
C LYS A 51 1.79 7.52 12.34
N ALA A 52 1.13 8.60 12.79
CA ALA A 52 0.89 8.85 14.19
C ALA A 52 0.11 7.71 14.87
N THR A 53 -0.97 7.24 14.23
CA THR A 53 -1.80 6.15 14.75
C THR A 53 -1.03 4.84 14.86
N GLN A 54 -0.29 4.46 13.81
CA GLN A 54 0.49 3.21 13.78
C GLN A 54 1.57 3.21 14.88
N TRP A 55 2.36 4.29 14.99
CA TRP A 55 3.41 4.41 16.01
C TRP A 55 2.82 4.40 17.42
N SER A 56 1.74 5.14 17.66
CA SER A 56 1.08 5.18 18.97
C SER A 56 0.59 3.79 19.40
N LEU A 57 -0.09 3.06 18.51
CA LEU A 57 -0.56 1.71 18.78
C LEU A 57 0.59 0.72 19.01
N LEU A 58 1.67 0.80 18.22
CA LEU A 58 2.83 -0.07 18.37
C LEU A 58 3.58 0.19 19.68
N ASN A 59 3.78 1.46 20.04
CA ASN A 59 4.38 1.84 21.32
C ASN A 59 3.54 1.40 22.52
N ALA A 60 2.21 1.46 22.40
CA ALA A 60 1.29 1.04 23.45
C ALA A 60 1.10 -0.50 23.53
N GLY A 61 1.70 -1.28 22.64
CA GLY A 61 1.48 -2.73 22.59
C GLY A 61 0.09 -3.14 22.09
N LYS A 62 -0.66 -2.21 21.46
CA LYS A 62 -2.07 -2.35 21.09
C LYS A 62 -2.28 -2.49 19.59
N HIS A 63 -1.23 -2.65 18.81
CA HIS A 63 -1.38 -2.79 17.37
C HIS A 63 -2.14 -4.08 17.00
N TYR A 64 -3.08 -3.96 16.06
CA TYR A 64 -3.94 -5.07 15.65
C TYR A 64 -3.15 -6.19 14.97
N ASN A 65 -2.12 -5.83 14.21
CA ASN A 65 -1.20 -6.79 13.60
C ASN A 65 -0.24 -7.32 14.67
N LYS A 66 -0.59 -8.47 15.25
CA LYS A 66 0.18 -9.09 16.34
C LYS A 66 1.61 -9.40 15.98
N ARG A 67 1.86 -9.76 14.71
CA ARG A 67 3.21 -10.08 14.25
C ARG A 67 4.09 -8.85 14.14
N LEU A 68 3.57 -7.79 13.51
CA LEU A 68 4.26 -6.50 13.48
C LEU A 68 4.52 -6.01 14.91
N GLN A 69 3.54 -6.14 15.82
CA GLN A 69 3.71 -5.77 17.24
C GLN A 69 4.81 -6.57 17.93
N GLN A 70 4.87 -7.89 17.71
CA GLN A 70 5.90 -8.75 18.30
C GLN A 70 7.29 -8.34 17.80
N GLU A 71 7.45 -8.15 16.50
CA GLU A 71 8.74 -7.73 15.93
C GLU A 71 9.11 -6.29 16.33
N TRP A 72 8.13 -5.40 16.47
CA TRP A 72 8.34 -4.06 17.04
C TRP A 72 8.93 -4.12 18.45
N ASN A 73 8.38 -4.97 19.31
CA ASN A 73 8.87 -5.14 20.68
C ASN A 73 10.28 -5.75 20.72
N HIS A 74 10.57 -6.65 19.78
CA HIS A 74 11.85 -7.34 19.67
C HIS A 74 12.95 -6.42 19.12
N PHE A 75 12.73 -5.82 17.95
CA PHE A 75 13.73 -5.00 17.26
C PHE A 75 13.74 -3.53 17.69
N LYS A 76 12.75 -3.09 18.47
CA LYS A 76 12.60 -1.70 18.96
C LYS A 76 12.25 -0.69 17.86
N ALA A 77 11.61 0.40 18.26
CA ALA A 77 10.98 1.39 17.38
C ALA A 77 11.98 2.06 16.41
N GLU A 78 13.20 2.30 16.87
CA GLU A 78 14.29 2.92 16.12
C GLU A 78 14.75 2.11 14.90
N ASN A 79 14.34 0.85 14.79
CA ASN A 79 14.61 -0.02 13.64
C ASN A 79 13.46 -0.06 12.64
N PHE A 80 12.40 0.73 12.83
CA PHE A 80 11.28 0.81 11.90
C PHE A 80 11.22 2.17 11.19
N ARG A 81 10.83 2.16 9.92
CA ARG A 81 10.72 3.36 9.08
C ARG A 81 9.31 3.46 8.48
N PHE A 82 8.74 4.65 8.50
CA PHE A 82 7.53 4.97 7.74
C PHE A 82 7.96 5.53 6.38
N VAL A 83 7.58 4.87 5.29
CA VAL A 83 7.97 5.22 3.93
C VAL A 83 6.72 5.50 3.10
N THR A 84 6.63 6.67 2.49
CA THR A 84 5.57 6.98 1.52
C THR A 84 5.91 6.31 0.18
N LEU A 85 5.02 5.47 -0.32
CA LEU A 85 5.16 4.76 -1.59
C LEU A 85 4.39 5.46 -2.73
N PHE A 86 3.31 6.12 -2.38
CA PHE A 86 2.46 6.88 -3.29
C PHE A 86 1.77 7.99 -2.53
N GLU A 87 1.60 9.16 -3.14
CA GLU A 87 0.84 10.27 -2.59
C GLU A 87 -0.09 10.84 -3.66
N ALA A 88 -1.40 10.80 -3.40
CA ALA A 88 -2.43 11.31 -4.27
C ALA A 88 -2.35 12.84 -4.34
N LYS A 89 -2.29 13.39 -5.56
CA LYS A 89 -2.25 14.84 -5.79
C LYS A 89 -3.58 15.37 -6.30
N THR A 90 -4.38 14.50 -6.91
CA THR A 90 -5.67 14.79 -7.53
C THR A 90 -6.73 13.80 -7.09
N ASN A 91 -8.00 14.18 -7.21
CA ASN A 91 -9.10 13.25 -6.91
C ASN A 91 -9.07 11.97 -7.77
N GLU A 92 -8.53 12.03 -8.99
CA GLU A 92 -8.38 10.83 -9.84
C GLU A 92 -7.37 9.85 -9.22
N ASP A 93 -6.30 10.35 -8.58
CA ASP A 93 -5.34 9.51 -7.87
C ASP A 93 -5.98 8.72 -6.71
N LEU A 94 -7.05 9.27 -6.09
CA LEU A 94 -7.78 8.59 -5.03
C LEU A 94 -8.55 7.37 -5.53
N ASP A 95 -9.04 7.42 -6.78
CA ASP A 95 -9.75 6.29 -7.40
C ASP A 95 -8.81 5.08 -7.59
N PHE A 96 -7.49 5.31 -7.63
CA PHE A 96 -6.46 4.28 -7.77
C PHE A 96 -5.81 3.85 -6.45
N LEU A 97 -6.15 4.50 -5.32
CA LEU A 97 -5.43 4.28 -4.06
C LEU A 97 -5.43 2.81 -3.61
N GLN A 98 -6.57 2.13 -3.76
CA GLN A 98 -6.69 0.70 -3.45
C GLN A 98 -5.84 -0.16 -4.39
N GLN A 99 -5.85 0.14 -5.69
CA GLN A 99 -5.05 -0.61 -6.67
C GLN A 99 -3.55 -0.42 -6.43
N CYS A 100 -3.13 0.79 -6.04
CA CYS A 100 -1.76 1.06 -5.63
C CYS A 100 -1.36 0.26 -4.38
N GLU A 101 -2.23 0.19 -3.37
CA GLU A 101 -2.00 -0.61 -2.17
C GLU A 101 -1.87 -2.11 -2.49
N GLU A 102 -2.80 -2.64 -3.28
CA GLU A 102 -2.78 -4.04 -3.74
C GLU A 102 -1.54 -4.37 -4.56
N TYR A 103 -1.13 -3.46 -5.45
CA TYR A 103 0.11 -3.56 -6.23
C TYR A 103 1.32 -3.68 -5.30
N TRP A 104 1.46 -2.77 -4.33
CA TRP A 104 2.60 -2.78 -3.41
C TRP A 104 2.61 -4.01 -2.49
N ILE A 105 1.45 -4.44 -1.98
CA ILE A 105 1.33 -5.68 -1.20
C ILE A 105 1.84 -6.88 -2.02
N THR A 106 1.43 -6.97 -3.29
CA THR A 106 1.82 -8.06 -4.18
C THR A 106 3.30 -8.00 -4.52
N TYR A 107 3.79 -6.83 -4.94
CA TYR A 107 5.16 -6.61 -5.36
C TYR A 107 6.17 -6.90 -4.24
N THR A 108 5.86 -6.51 -2.99
CA THR A 108 6.75 -6.76 -1.85
C THR A 108 6.48 -8.09 -1.14
N MET A 109 5.54 -8.90 -1.65
CA MET A 109 5.09 -10.14 -1.00
C MET A 109 4.67 -9.93 0.46
N ALA A 110 4.02 -8.80 0.78
CA ALA A 110 3.79 -8.38 2.17
C ALA A 110 2.91 -9.36 2.97
N THR A 111 2.21 -10.28 2.31
CA THR A 111 1.39 -11.34 2.91
C THR A 111 2.16 -12.60 3.24
N ASP A 112 3.30 -12.82 2.58
CA ASP A 112 4.19 -13.94 2.90
C ASP A 112 4.90 -13.62 4.20
N LYS A 113 4.85 -14.56 5.14
CA LYS A 113 5.48 -14.36 6.44
C LYS A 113 6.98 -14.10 6.32
N LYS A 114 7.66 -14.64 5.32
CA LYS A 114 9.08 -14.38 5.13
C LYS A 114 9.37 -12.91 4.83
N TYR A 115 8.47 -12.22 4.12
CA TYR A 115 8.73 -10.90 3.54
C TYR A 115 7.86 -9.77 4.09
N GLY A 116 6.77 -10.04 4.80
CA GLY A 116 5.94 -8.98 5.36
C GLY A 116 4.98 -9.36 6.47
N TYR A 117 4.16 -8.38 6.83
CA TYR A 117 3.26 -8.45 7.98
C TYR A 117 1.78 -8.45 7.58
N ASN A 118 1.39 -8.05 6.37
CA ASN A 118 -0.01 -7.90 5.99
C ASN A 118 -0.77 -9.23 6.18
N ILE A 119 -1.80 -9.20 7.01
CA ILE A 119 -2.68 -10.35 7.24
C ILE A 119 -3.88 -10.14 6.31
N TYR A 120 -3.98 -10.91 5.23
CA TYR A 120 -5.11 -10.76 4.32
C TYR A 120 -6.40 -11.27 4.97
N LYS A 121 -7.40 -10.40 5.08
CA LYS A 121 -8.82 -10.80 5.10
C LYS A 121 -9.72 -9.67 4.59
N LYS A 122 -10.00 -9.71 3.28
CA LYS A 122 -11.32 -9.35 2.74
C LYS A 122 -11.53 -10.05 1.39
N SER A 123 -12.30 -11.14 1.44
CA SER A 123 -13.00 -11.70 0.30
C SER A 123 -14.44 -11.16 0.36
N SER A 124 -14.77 -10.25 -0.54
CA SER A 124 -16.15 -10.07 -1.04
C SER A 124 -16.21 -9.19 -2.29
N LEU A 125 -15.19 -9.24 -3.15
CA LEU A 125 -15.36 -8.99 -4.57
C LEU A 125 -14.63 -10.10 -5.32
N SER A 126 -15.38 -11.17 -5.56
CA SER A 126 -15.43 -11.77 -6.88
C SER A 126 -15.70 -10.67 -7.92
N HIS A 127 -14.67 -9.94 -8.31
CA HIS A 127 -14.63 -9.48 -9.69
C HIS A 127 -13.56 -10.35 -10.33
N GLU A 128 -14.03 -11.46 -10.93
CA GLU A 128 -13.38 -12.02 -12.09
C GLU A 128 -13.09 -10.87 -13.08
N PHE A 129 -11.95 -10.20 -12.94
CA PHE A 129 -11.40 -9.44 -14.04
C PHE A 129 -10.58 -10.43 -14.84
N ARG A 130 -11.27 -11.16 -15.73
CA ARG A 130 -10.62 -11.94 -16.76
C ARG A 130 -9.79 -10.97 -17.59
N LEU A 131 -8.47 -11.19 -17.61
CA LEU A 131 -7.60 -10.66 -18.66
C LEU A 131 -8.18 -11.13 -20.00
N LYS A 132 -8.90 -10.25 -20.71
CA LYS A 132 -9.22 -10.49 -22.11
C LYS A 132 -7.96 -10.20 -22.90
N ILE A 133 -7.18 -11.25 -23.14
CA ILE A 133 -6.15 -11.25 -24.17
C ILE A 133 -6.90 -11.33 -25.50
N GLN A 134 -6.86 -10.26 -26.29
CA GLN A 134 -7.23 -10.35 -27.71
C GLN A 134 -5.94 -10.43 -28.53
N PRO A 135 -5.82 -11.39 -29.46
CA PRO A 135 -4.71 -11.42 -30.40
C PRO A 135 -4.77 -10.18 -31.30
N ILE A 136 -3.58 -9.63 -31.61
CA ILE A 136 -3.38 -8.48 -32.51
C ILE A 136 -3.79 -8.87 -33.93
#